data_AF-A0A317SR58-F1
#
_entry.id   AF-A0A317SR58-F1
#
_cell.length_a   1.000
_cell.length_b   1.000
_cell.length_c   1.000
_cell.angle_alpha   90.00
_cell.angle_beta   90.00
_cell.angle_gamma   90.00
#
_symmetry.space_group_name_H-M   'P 1'
#
loop_
_entity.id
_entity.type
_entity.pdbx_description
1 polymer ?
#
loop_
_entity_poly.entity_id
_entity_poly.type
_entity_poly.pdbx_seq_one_letter_code
_entity_poly.pdbx_strand_id
1 'polypeptide(L)'
;MTWAWYTSIMSSGGVALVLYDLPYGFPGLWILGGIIYLASLVGFFLLLATHIVRFLLNPRLIRTSAAHPSEGPFVSTFAAALGILIIDGATYAEKMHTAHGTALRASFWIFLVVSVIFGVGSPLALFSKAPHAEQQSRGWEFLSHCSYYPRFYPAYPSNTRQSLSNFIDRLYHYSVPSISQRPSMYVAVGPPAFSALSFALLAEQCLRHFPAEKTAPGGANEIVGGVALYYILLTLSLMFWGLSLWLFLISTCSTLGALGQLGVGVQRLQLFALIFPNVGFALATIHLSRLFGHPKVLAITSEVLSLMVIGDWAIVVLAICYGVLSGRIIRTV
;
A
#
# COMPACT_ATOMS: atom_id res chain seq x y z
N MET A 1 6.10 7.75 19.51
CA MET A 1 5.49 7.61 18.16
C MET A 1 6.47 6.95 17.21
N THR A 2 6.03 5.89 16.53
CA THR A 2 6.83 5.12 15.56
C THR A 2 6.48 5.46 14.11
N TRP A 3 7.34 5.06 13.17
CA TRP A 3 7.09 5.22 11.73
C TRP A 3 5.78 4.59 11.25
N ALA A 4 5.31 3.53 11.90
CA ALA A 4 4.06 2.85 11.54
C ALA A 4 2.82 3.75 11.59
N TRP A 5 2.86 4.91 12.25
CA TRP A 5 1.70 5.82 12.29
C TRP A 5 1.40 6.50 10.96
N TYR A 6 2.35 6.56 10.03
CA TYR A 6 2.08 7.09 8.69
C TYR A 6 1.13 6.18 7.88
N THR A 7 0.92 4.92 8.27
CA THR A 7 -0.07 4.05 7.64
C THR A 7 -1.49 4.57 7.81
N SER A 8 -1.81 5.27 8.90
CA SER A 8 -3.13 5.86 9.08
C SER A 8 -3.40 6.99 8.08
N ILE A 9 -2.39 7.80 7.78
CA ILE A 9 -2.43 8.86 6.76
C ILE A 9 -2.59 8.23 5.38
N MET A 10 -1.78 7.21 5.07
CA MET A 10 -1.85 6.48 3.80
C MET A 10 -3.25 5.91 3.55
N SER A 11 -3.81 5.20 4.53
CA SER A 11 -5.14 4.62 4.44
C SER A 11 -6.23 5.69 4.32
N SER A 12 -6.14 6.77 5.08
CA SER A 12 -7.19 7.80 5.10
C SER A 12 -7.18 8.64 3.83
N GLY A 13 -6.01 9.08 3.34
CA GLY A 13 -5.89 9.71 2.02
C GLY A 13 -6.30 8.75 0.89
N GLY A 14 -5.95 7.48 1.02
CA GLY A 14 -6.41 6.43 0.11
C GLY A 14 -7.94 6.32 0.00
N VAL A 15 -8.62 6.33 1.14
CA VAL A 15 -10.10 6.33 1.21
C VAL A 15 -10.67 7.63 0.64
N ALA A 16 -10.01 8.78 0.85
CA ALA A 16 -10.41 10.05 0.24
C ALA A 16 -10.38 9.98 -1.30
N LEU A 17 -9.35 9.37 -1.89
CA LEU A 17 -9.29 9.12 -3.34
C LEU A 17 -10.38 8.16 -3.81
N VAL A 18 -10.59 7.04 -3.10
CA VAL A 18 -11.65 6.08 -3.46
C VAL A 18 -13.01 6.75 -3.48
N LEU A 19 -13.33 7.56 -2.46
CA LEU A 19 -14.59 8.32 -2.41
C LEU A 19 -14.72 9.31 -3.57
N TYR A 20 -13.62 9.95 -3.97
CA TYR A 20 -13.60 10.85 -5.11
C TYR A 20 -13.84 10.13 -6.44
N ASP A 21 -13.25 8.95 -6.62
CA ASP A 21 -13.28 8.19 -7.87
C ASP A 21 -14.52 7.30 -8.07
N LEU A 22 -15.35 7.16 -7.04
CA LEU A 22 -16.62 6.43 -7.16
C LEU A 22 -17.49 7.05 -8.28
N PRO A 23 -18.13 6.23 -9.13
CA PRO A 23 -18.86 6.71 -10.31
C PRO A 23 -20.20 7.39 -9.97
N TYR A 24 -20.56 7.47 -8.69
CA TYR A 24 -21.81 8.08 -8.26
C TYR A 24 -21.66 9.60 -8.26
N GLY A 25 -22.40 10.30 -9.13
CA GLY A 25 -22.37 11.77 -9.25
C GLY A 25 -22.91 12.55 -8.04
N PHE A 26 -22.99 11.94 -6.85
CA PHE A 26 -23.47 12.57 -5.62
C PHE A 26 -22.40 13.52 -5.06
N PRO A 27 -22.69 14.84 -4.93
CA PRO A 27 -21.69 15.79 -4.45
C PRO A 27 -21.14 15.48 -3.05
N GLY A 28 -21.92 14.81 -2.20
CA GLY A 28 -21.48 14.47 -0.85
C GLY A 28 -20.28 13.52 -0.79
N LEU A 29 -20.03 12.71 -1.83
CA LEU A 29 -18.88 11.79 -1.85
C LEU A 29 -17.55 12.53 -1.93
N TRP A 30 -17.39 13.45 -2.90
CA TRP A 30 -16.15 14.21 -3.02
C TRP A 30 -15.99 15.23 -1.88
N ILE A 31 -17.09 15.75 -1.31
CA ILE A 31 -17.02 16.59 -0.11
C ILE A 31 -16.52 15.78 1.08
N LEU A 32 -17.06 14.59 1.32
CA LEU A 32 -16.63 13.70 2.39
C LEU A 32 -15.16 13.29 2.21
N GLY A 33 -14.77 12.92 0.99
CA GLY A 33 -13.38 12.63 0.66
C GLY A 33 -12.48 13.83 0.94
N GLY A 34 -12.89 15.04 0.58
CA GLY A 34 -12.14 16.27 0.84
C GLY A 34 -11.95 16.56 2.34
N ILE A 35 -12.96 16.26 3.16
CA ILE A 35 -12.86 16.36 4.64
C ILE A 35 -11.84 15.36 5.17
N ILE A 36 -11.88 14.10 4.69
CA ILE A 36 -10.93 13.05 5.10
C ILE A 36 -9.50 13.40 4.65
N TYR A 37 -9.34 13.93 3.44
CA TYR A 37 -8.06 14.44 2.94
C TYR A 37 -7.52 15.55 3.86
N LEU A 38 -8.33 16.56 4.20
CA LEU A 38 -7.88 17.66 5.07
C LEU A 38 -7.49 17.17 6.46
N ALA A 39 -8.26 16.24 7.04
CA ALA A 39 -7.93 15.60 8.30
C ALA A 39 -6.60 14.82 8.22
N SER A 40 -6.37 14.13 7.10
CA SER A 40 -5.12 13.39 6.82
C SER A 40 -3.93 14.34 6.67
N LEU A 41 -4.12 15.49 6.02
CA LEU A 41 -3.10 16.52 5.86
C LEU A 41 -2.67 17.09 7.21
N VAL A 42 -3.64 17.46 8.06
CA VAL A 42 -3.38 17.93 9.43
C VAL A 42 -2.68 16.83 10.24
N GLY A 43 -3.18 15.60 10.19
CA GLY A 43 -2.59 14.46 10.88
C GLY A 43 -1.14 14.19 10.47
N PHE A 44 -0.81 14.32 9.19
CA PHE A 44 0.55 14.17 8.67
C PHE A 44 1.51 15.20 9.27
N PHE A 45 1.12 16.48 9.31
CA PHE A 45 1.97 17.52 9.89
C PHE A 45 2.16 17.35 11.41
N LEU A 46 1.14 16.86 12.14
CA LEU A 46 1.27 16.54 13.56
C LEU A 46 2.24 15.36 13.81
N LEU A 47 2.14 14.30 12.99
CA LEU A 47 3.07 13.17 13.04
C LEU A 47 4.49 13.58 12.66
N LEU A 48 4.63 14.43 11.64
CA LEU A 48 5.92 14.98 11.22
C LEU A 48 6.55 15.84 12.32
N ALA A 49 5.80 16.75 12.93
CA ALA A 49 6.27 17.56 14.05
C ALA A 49 6.73 16.67 15.22
N THR A 50 5.98 15.60 15.53
CA THR A 50 6.37 14.66 16.58
C THR A 50 7.66 13.90 16.24
N HIS A 51 7.86 13.50 14.97
CA HIS A 51 9.10 12.86 14.54
C HIS A 51 10.29 13.84 14.54
N ILE A 52 10.08 15.09 14.11
CA ILE A 52 11.09 16.15 14.19
C ILE A 52 11.52 16.33 15.64
N VAL A 53 10.59 16.52 16.58
CA VAL A 53 10.91 16.64 18.01
C VAL A 53 11.63 15.39 18.52
N ARG A 54 11.15 14.18 18.20
CA ARG A 54 11.80 12.90 18.59
C ARG A 54 13.27 12.84 18.17
N PHE A 55 13.58 13.31 16.96
CA PHE A 55 14.93 13.24 16.41
C PHE A 55 15.82 14.43 16.75
N LEU A 56 15.24 15.61 17.03
CA LEU A 56 15.97 16.74 17.60
C LEU A 56 16.41 16.45 19.04
N LEU A 57 15.54 15.84 19.85
CA LEU A 57 15.87 15.47 21.24
C LEU A 57 16.88 14.32 21.30
N ASN A 58 16.85 13.39 20.35
CA ASN A 58 17.83 12.30 20.29
C ASN A 58 18.13 11.89 18.83
N PRO A 59 19.16 12.51 18.21
CA PRO A 59 19.52 12.24 16.82
C PRO A 59 19.93 10.79 16.54
N ARG A 60 20.40 10.06 17.56
CA ARG A 60 20.76 8.63 17.41
C ARG A 60 19.54 7.77 17.09
N LEU A 61 18.35 8.20 17.47
CA LEU A 61 17.11 7.47 17.20
C LEU A 61 16.76 7.39 15.72
N ILE A 62 17.29 8.27 14.86
CA ILE A 62 17.06 8.17 13.40
C ILE A 62 17.58 6.83 12.90
N ARG A 63 18.87 6.55 13.14
CA ARG A 63 19.50 5.31 12.72
C ARG A 63 18.92 4.11 13.47
N THR A 64 18.70 4.23 14.78
CA THR A 64 18.18 3.13 15.60
C THR A 64 16.76 2.73 15.20
N SER A 65 15.87 3.68 14.93
CA SER A 65 14.49 3.39 14.50
C SER A 65 14.47 2.74 13.12
N ALA A 66 15.25 3.26 12.16
CA ALA A 66 15.36 2.65 10.83
C ALA A 66 15.97 1.24 10.86
N ALA A 67 16.84 1.00 11.83
CA ALA A 67 17.48 -0.28 12.10
C ALA A 67 16.58 -1.29 12.84
N HIS A 68 15.49 -0.85 13.46
CA HIS A 68 14.75 -1.69 14.42
C HIS A 68 13.91 -2.74 13.70
N PRO A 69 13.90 -4.03 14.11
CA PRO A 69 13.19 -5.10 13.40
C PRO A 69 11.68 -4.86 13.22
N SER A 70 11.04 -4.20 14.17
CA SER A 70 9.60 -3.90 14.12
C SER A 70 9.25 -2.51 13.60
N GLU A 71 10.22 -1.58 13.57
CA GLU A 71 9.97 -0.17 13.19
C GLU A 71 10.53 0.15 11.80
N GLY A 72 11.70 -0.41 11.46
CA GLY A 72 12.41 -0.24 10.21
C GLY A 72 11.59 -0.54 8.95
N PRO A 73 10.79 -1.63 8.90
CA PRO A 73 9.93 -1.91 7.75
C PRO A 73 8.91 -0.82 7.43
N PHE A 74 8.56 0.02 8.40
CA PHE A 74 7.60 1.10 8.23
C PHE A 74 8.24 2.44 7.85
N VAL A 75 9.58 2.55 7.76
CA VAL A 75 10.24 3.83 7.45
C VAL A 75 9.79 4.39 6.10
N SER A 76 9.58 3.53 5.10
CA SER A 76 9.09 3.90 3.76
C SER A 76 7.65 4.42 3.76
N THR A 77 6.87 4.16 4.81
CA THR A 77 5.48 4.64 4.90
C THR A 77 5.39 6.16 4.99
N PHE A 78 6.45 6.84 5.46
CA PHE A 78 6.53 8.31 5.38
C PHE A 78 6.44 8.81 3.93
N ALA A 79 7.25 8.24 3.03
CA ALA A 79 7.26 8.61 1.63
C ALA A 79 5.90 8.28 0.99
N ALA A 80 5.35 7.09 1.25
CA ALA A 80 4.05 6.71 0.70
C ALA A 80 2.89 7.60 1.23
N ALA A 81 2.92 8.04 2.49
CA ALA A 81 1.97 9.01 3.04
C ALA A 81 2.09 10.38 2.37
N LEU A 82 3.31 10.85 2.10
CA LEU A 82 3.52 12.08 1.34
C LEU A 82 2.96 11.95 -0.08
N GLY A 83 3.20 10.81 -0.74
CA GLY A 83 2.70 10.54 -2.09
C GLY A 83 1.19 10.58 -2.18
N ILE A 84 0.48 9.91 -1.28
CA ILE A 84 -0.99 9.91 -1.30
C ILE A 84 -1.56 11.33 -1.11
N LEU A 85 -0.97 12.13 -0.21
CA LEU A 85 -1.42 13.51 0.05
C LEU A 85 -1.15 14.45 -1.13
N ILE A 86 -0.09 14.21 -1.90
CA ILE A 86 0.19 14.97 -3.12
C ILE A 86 -0.82 14.62 -4.21
N ILE A 87 -1.16 13.33 -4.36
CA ILE A 87 -2.18 12.90 -5.31
C ILE A 87 -3.54 13.48 -4.92
N ASP A 88 -3.97 13.34 -3.67
CA ASP A 88 -5.19 13.98 -3.16
C ASP A 88 -5.19 15.49 -3.41
N GLY A 89 -4.09 16.17 -3.03
CA GLY A 89 -3.97 17.61 -3.19
C GLY A 89 -4.10 18.05 -4.65
N ALA A 90 -3.52 17.30 -5.59
CA ALA A 90 -3.69 17.54 -7.02
C ALA A 90 -5.15 17.33 -7.47
N THR A 91 -5.75 16.21 -7.09
CA THR A 91 -7.13 15.84 -7.43
C THR A 91 -8.14 16.88 -6.94
N TYR A 92 -8.06 17.27 -5.66
CA TYR A 92 -8.98 18.25 -5.09
C TYR A 92 -8.72 19.67 -5.59
N ALA A 93 -7.46 20.05 -5.86
CA ALA A 93 -7.14 21.34 -6.46
C ALA A 93 -7.65 21.45 -7.91
N GLU A 94 -7.56 20.38 -8.70
CA GLU A 94 -8.17 20.33 -10.04
C GLU A 94 -9.69 20.45 -9.96
N LYS A 95 -10.32 19.70 -9.05
CA LYS A 95 -11.78 19.76 -8.84
C LYS A 95 -12.28 21.16 -8.48
N MET A 96 -11.50 21.91 -7.70
CA MET A 96 -11.83 23.27 -7.27
C MET A 96 -11.34 24.36 -8.24
N HIS A 97 -10.71 23.97 -9.36
CA HIS A 97 -10.07 24.90 -10.31
C HIS A 97 -9.01 25.82 -9.67
N THR A 98 -8.37 25.35 -8.60
CA THR A 98 -7.31 26.08 -7.86
C THR A 98 -5.93 25.48 -8.11
N ALA A 99 -5.81 24.46 -8.95
CA ALA A 99 -4.53 23.83 -9.30
C ALA A 99 -3.53 24.85 -9.88
N HIS A 100 -2.30 24.83 -9.38
CA HIS A 100 -1.20 25.67 -9.87
C HIS A 100 -0.10 24.78 -10.45
N GLY A 101 0.17 24.93 -11.75
CA GLY A 101 1.11 24.06 -12.47
C GLY A 101 2.52 24.05 -11.86
N THR A 102 3.00 25.20 -11.37
CA THR A 102 4.30 25.29 -10.69
C THR A 102 4.33 24.51 -9.39
N ALA A 103 3.26 24.59 -8.58
CA ALA A 103 3.16 23.85 -7.33
C ALA A 103 3.11 22.35 -7.57
N LEU A 104 2.31 21.88 -8.55
CA LEU A 104 2.22 20.47 -8.92
C LEU A 104 3.57 19.90 -9.39
N ARG A 105 4.30 20.65 -10.22
CA ARG A 105 5.64 20.25 -10.69
C ARG A 105 6.64 20.21 -9.54
N ALA A 106 6.61 21.18 -8.63
CA ALA A 106 7.48 21.19 -7.46
C ALA A 106 7.20 20.00 -6.55
N SER A 107 5.92 19.74 -6.24
CA SER A 107 5.49 18.58 -5.45
C SER A 107 5.92 17.26 -6.09
N PHE A 108 5.80 17.13 -7.42
CA PHE A 108 6.28 15.96 -8.15
C PHE A 108 7.78 15.70 -7.94
N TRP A 109 8.64 16.72 -8.16
CA TRP A 109 10.09 16.56 -8.03
C TRP A 109 10.52 16.30 -6.58
N ILE A 110 9.89 16.97 -5.61
CA ILE A 110 10.13 16.72 -4.18
C ILE A 110 9.78 15.26 -3.86
N PHE A 111 8.61 14.81 -4.29
CA PHE A 111 8.17 13.44 -4.05
C PHE A 111 9.04 12.40 -4.73
N LEU A 112 9.52 12.66 -5.95
CA LEU A 112 10.46 11.79 -6.66
C LEU A 112 11.73 11.56 -5.83
N VAL A 113 12.35 12.66 -5.37
CA VAL A 113 13.58 12.59 -4.56
C VAL A 113 13.33 11.85 -3.25
N VAL A 114 12.26 12.18 -2.53
CA VAL A 114 11.88 11.50 -1.28
C VAL A 114 11.63 10.01 -1.52
N SER A 115 10.91 9.66 -2.58
CA SER A 115 10.59 8.27 -2.91
C SER A 115 11.82 7.46 -3.27
N VAL A 116 12.78 8.03 -4.00
CA VAL A 116 14.05 7.36 -4.31
C VAL A 116 14.87 7.16 -3.03
N ILE A 117 14.99 8.18 -2.18
CA ILE A 117 15.75 8.08 -0.91
C ILE A 117 15.19 6.96 -0.04
N PHE A 118 13.89 6.94 0.18
CA PHE A 118 13.26 5.95 1.06
C PHE A 118 13.13 4.58 0.39
N GLY A 119 12.80 4.55 -0.91
CA GLY A 119 12.62 3.33 -1.69
C GLY A 119 13.91 2.56 -1.92
N VAL A 120 15.04 3.24 -2.06
CA VAL A 120 16.36 2.60 -2.16
C VAL A 120 17.01 2.44 -0.79
N GLY A 121 16.98 3.48 0.04
CA GLY A 121 17.67 3.50 1.33
C GLY A 121 17.10 2.53 2.36
N SER A 122 15.77 2.39 2.46
CA SER A 122 15.14 1.51 3.45
C SER A 122 15.45 0.03 3.20
N PRO A 123 15.29 -0.51 1.97
CA PRO A 123 15.71 -1.88 1.66
C PRO A 123 17.21 -2.10 1.86
N LEU A 124 18.07 -1.18 1.43
CA LEU A 124 19.53 -1.32 1.61
C LEU A 124 19.93 -1.42 3.09
N ALA A 125 19.34 -0.60 3.96
CA ALA A 125 19.60 -0.64 5.40
C ALA A 125 19.11 -1.94 6.06
N LEU A 126 18.07 -2.57 5.52
CA LEU A 126 17.61 -3.89 5.93
C LEU A 126 18.55 -4.99 5.42
N PHE A 127 19.00 -4.91 4.17
CA PHE A 127 19.88 -5.91 3.55
C PHE A 127 21.26 -5.95 4.20
N SER A 128 21.83 -4.80 4.57
CA SER A 128 23.17 -4.67 5.16
C SER A 128 23.32 -5.29 6.56
N LYS A 129 22.24 -5.79 7.16
CA LYS A 129 22.22 -6.39 8.51
C LYS A 129 22.25 -7.92 8.50
N ALA A 130 22.80 -8.55 7.46
CA ALA A 130 22.95 -10.00 7.42
C ALA A 130 24.11 -10.44 8.34
N PRO A 131 23.78 -11.12 9.45
CA PRO A 131 24.39 -12.41 9.71
C PRO A 131 23.30 -13.48 9.86
N HIS A 132 23.62 -14.74 9.55
CA HIS A 132 22.81 -15.97 9.70
C HIS A 132 22.20 -16.64 8.45
N ALA A 133 22.64 -16.33 7.23
CA ALA A 133 22.37 -17.24 6.10
C ALA A 133 23.36 -18.42 6.04
N GLU A 134 24.58 -18.24 6.57
CA GLU A 134 25.67 -19.22 6.43
C GLU A 134 25.65 -20.36 7.46
N GLN A 135 24.84 -20.25 8.52
CA GLN A 135 24.75 -21.30 9.55
C GLN A 135 23.63 -22.32 9.28
N GLN A 136 22.63 -21.95 8.49
CA GLN A 136 21.55 -22.84 8.08
C GLN A 136 21.97 -23.76 6.92
N SER A 137 22.95 -23.35 6.10
CA SER A 137 23.54 -24.20 5.06
C SER A 137 24.49 -25.28 5.59
N ARG A 138 25.01 -25.18 6.82
CA ARG A 138 25.82 -26.28 7.40
C ARG A 138 24.98 -27.34 8.13
N GLY A 139 23.72 -27.03 8.45
CA GLY A 139 22.83 -27.95 9.15
C GLY A 139 22.22 -29.04 8.24
N TRP A 140 22.03 -28.77 6.94
CA TRP A 140 21.42 -29.73 6.03
C TRP A 140 22.36 -30.86 5.58
N GLU A 141 23.68 -30.62 5.58
CA GLU A 141 24.69 -31.67 5.32
C GLU A 141 24.78 -32.69 6.47
N PHE A 142 24.44 -32.29 7.70
CA PHE A 142 24.47 -33.17 8.87
C PHE A 142 23.15 -33.93 9.12
N LEU A 143 22.04 -33.47 8.52
CA LEU A 143 20.70 -34.03 8.73
C LEU A 143 20.26 -35.03 7.64
N SER A 144 21.04 -35.22 6.58
CA SER A 144 20.78 -36.23 5.54
C SER A 144 21.01 -37.67 6.00
N HIS A 145 21.63 -37.89 7.16
CA HIS A 145 22.00 -39.22 7.69
C HIS A 145 21.12 -39.75 8.83
N CYS A 146 20.11 -39.02 9.31
CA CYS A 146 19.25 -39.48 10.40
C CYS A 146 17.78 -39.52 9.99
N SER A 147 17.39 -40.66 9.39
CA SER A 147 16.00 -41.12 9.37
C SER A 147 15.58 -41.49 10.80
N TYR A 148 14.34 -41.16 11.17
CA TYR A 148 13.64 -41.39 12.46
C TYR A 148 13.77 -40.29 13.54
N TYR A 149 12.58 -39.71 13.86
CA TYR A 149 12.14 -38.90 15.02
C TYR A 149 11.57 -37.49 14.69
N PRO A 150 10.65 -36.96 15.52
CA PRO A 150 9.41 -36.31 15.09
C PRO A 150 9.54 -34.78 15.03
N ARG A 151 8.69 -34.16 14.20
CA ARG A 151 8.35 -32.72 14.11
C ARG A 151 9.05 -31.78 15.12
N PHE A 152 10.34 -31.54 14.93
CA PHE A 152 10.99 -30.32 15.40
C PHE A 152 10.97 -29.36 14.22
N TYR A 153 9.88 -28.58 14.10
CA TYR A 153 9.90 -27.40 13.24
C TYR A 153 10.78 -26.37 13.94
N PRO A 154 11.96 -26.00 13.41
CA PRO A 154 12.67 -24.85 13.94
C PRO A 154 11.75 -23.64 13.78
N ALA A 155 11.39 -23.02 14.90
CA ALA A 155 10.64 -21.79 14.92
C ALA A 155 11.44 -20.72 14.16
N TYR A 156 11.06 -20.47 12.91
CA TYR A 156 11.60 -19.34 12.15
C TYR A 156 11.35 -18.07 12.99
N PRO A 157 12.37 -17.25 13.28
CA PRO A 157 12.16 -16.04 14.05
C PRO A 157 11.12 -15.20 13.32
N SER A 158 10.08 -14.79 14.05
CA SER A 158 8.91 -14.00 13.62
C SER A 158 9.23 -12.65 12.95
N ASN A 159 10.51 -12.36 12.74
CA ASN A 159 11.08 -11.15 12.15
C ASN A 159 11.68 -11.39 10.76
N THR A 160 11.28 -12.46 10.06
CA THR A 160 11.80 -12.73 8.71
C THR A 160 11.26 -11.68 7.73
N ARG A 161 12.20 -11.02 7.04
CA ARG A 161 11.97 -9.86 6.17
C ARG A 161 10.95 -10.21 5.07
N GLN A 162 9.89 -9.41 4.98
CA GLN A 162 8.75 -9.64 4.10
C GLN A 162 9.06 -9.21 2.65
N SER A 163 9.71 -10.07 1.87
CA SER A 163 9.63 -9.99 0.41
C SER A 163 8.46 -10.85 -0.08
N LEU A 164 7.91 -10.51 -1.25
CA LEU A 164 6.85 -11.32 -1.88
C LEU A 164 7.31 -12.77 -2.11
N SER A 165 8.58 -12.97 -2.48
CA SER A 165 9.16 -14.31 -2.64
C SER A 165 9.17 -15.11 -1.34
N ASN A 166 9.58 -14.52 -0.23
CA ASN A 166 9.60 -15.17 1.08
C ASN A 166 8.18 -15.45 1.59
N PHE A 167 7.22 -14.57 1.27
CA PHE A 167 5.82 -14.80 1.60
C PHE A 167 5.26 -16.03 0.86
N ILE A 168 5.52 -16.14 -0.44
CA ILE A 168 5.08 -17.27 -1.26
C ILE A 168 5.79 -18.55 -0.80
N ASP A 169 7.12 -18.52 -0.65
CA ASP A 169 7.91 -19.65 -0.13
C ASP A 169 7.38 -20.16 1.22
N ARG A 170 7.05 -19.23 2.12
CA ARG A 170 6.46 -19.57 3.41
C ARG A 170 5.09 -20.23 3.28
N LEU A 171 4.24 -19.82 2.34
CA LEU A 171 2.95 -20.45 2.11
C LEU A 171 3.07 -21.85 1.51
N TYR A 172 4.15 -22.13 0.78
CA TYR A 172 4.44 -23.47 0.25
C TYR A 172 4.98 -24.42 1.33
N HIS A 173 5.88 -23.93 2.19
CA HIS A 173 6.55 -24.77 3.19
C HIS A 173 5.88 -24.81 4.56
N TYR A 174 5.08 -23.80 4.90
CA TYR A 174 4.45 -23.66 6.21
C TYR A 174 2.95 -23.36 6.08
N SER A 175 2.22 -23.58 7.17
CA SER A 175 0.81 -23.20 7.23
C SER A 175 0.61 -21.68 7.21
N VAL A 176 -0.62 -21.25 6.90
CA VAL A 176 -1.03 -19.85 6.98
C VAL A 176 -0.63 -19.22 8.33
N PRO A 177 -0.32 -17.90 8.36
CA PRO A 177 0.07 -17.21 9.59
C PRO A 177 -0.89 -17.44 10.76
N SER A 178 -0.38 -17.19 11.97
CA SER A 178 -1.20 -17.22 13.18
C SER A 178 -2.39 -16.28 13.05
N ILE A 179 -3.50 -16.61 13.71
CA ILE A 179 -4.80 -15.94 13.56
C ILE A 179 -4.69 -14.41 13.67
N SER A 180 -3.92 -13.91 14.64
CA SER A 180 -3.71 -12.48 14.87
C SER A 180 -2.90 -11.77 13.78
N GLN A 181 -2.14 -12.51 12.97
CA GLN A 181 -1.31 -11.97 11.88
C GLN A 181 -1.98 -12.10 10.51
N ARG A 182 -3.09 -12.82 10.37
CA ARG A 182 -3.73 -13.02 9.06
C ARG A 182 -4.17 -11.73 8.37
N PRO A 183 -4.71 -10.71 9.08
CA PRO A 183 -4.99 -9.41 8.46
C PRO A 183 -3.75 -8.73 7.85
N SER A 184 -2.54 -9.03 8.32
CA SER A 184 -1.31 -8.46 7.76
C SER A 184 -0.91 -9.06 6.40
N MET A 185 -1.53 -10.17 5.98
CA MET A 185 -1.26 -10.78 4.66
C MET A 185 -1.63 -9.84 3.50
N TYR A 186 -2.61 -8.94 3.71
CA TYR A 186 -3.02 -7.96 2.71
C TYR A 186 -1.90 -6.99 2.31
N VAL A 187 -0.83 -6.85 3.10
CA VAL A 187 0.35 -6.05 2.71
C VAL A 187 0.94 -6.53 1.38
N ALA A 188 0.84 -7.83 1.06
CA ALA A 188 1.30 -8.38 -0.21
C ALA A 188 0.46 -7.94 -1.42
N VAL A 189 -0.81 -7.57 -1.22
CA VAL A 189 -1.72 -7.09 -2.28
C VAL A 189 -1.27 -5.73 -2.81
N GLY A 190 -0.68 -4.90 -1.96
CA GLY A 190 -0.40 -3.49 -2.26
C GLY A 190 0.54 -3.28 -3.45
N PRO A 191 1.75 -3.86 -3.47
CA PRO A 191 2.71 -3.63 -4.55
C PRO A 191 2.18 -3.91 -5.97
N PRO A 192 1.56 -5.07 -6.27
CA PRO A 192 0.95 -5.28 -7.59
C PRO A 192 -0.28 -4.39 -7.81
N ALA A 193 -1.10 -4.11 -6.79
CA ALA A 193 -2.26 -3.22 -6.94
C ALA A 193 -1.87 -1.79 -7.37
N PHE A 194 -0.89 -1.17 -6.70
CA PHE A 194 -0.44 0.18 -7.04
C PHE A 194 0.32 0.23 -8.37
N SER A 195 0.98 -0.87 -8.74
CA SER A 195 1.57 -1.01 -10.08
C SER A 195 0.47 -1.02 -11.15
N ALA A 196 -0.59 -1.81 -10.94
CA ALA A 196 -1.75 -1.85 -11.83
C ALA A 196 -2.42 -0.46 -11.95
N LEU A 197 -2.66 0.21 -10.81
CA LEU A 197 -3.21 1.57 -10.80
C LEU A 197 -2.35 2.55 -11.60
N SER A 198 -1.03 2.51 -11.40
CA SER A 198 -0.10 3.42 -12.11
C SER A 198 -0.16 3.19 -13.62
N PHE A 199 -0.16 1.94 -14.07
CA PHE A 199 -0.29 1.62 -15.49
C PHE A 199 -1.65 2.01 -16.06
N ALA A 200 -2.74 1.81 -15.32
CA ALA A 200 -4.08 2.22 -15.74
C ALA A 200 -4.17 3.75 -15.92
N LEU A 201 -3.70 4.52 -14.93
CA LEU A 201 -3.66 5.98 -14.99
C LEU A 201 -2.82 6.49 -16.17
N LEU A 202 -1.65 5.88 -16.42
CA LEU A 202 -0.83 6.23 -17.57
C LEU A 202 -1.55 5.92 -18.88
N ALA A 203 -2.23 4.77 -18.98
CA ALA A 203 -3.01 4.40 -20.16
C ALA A 203 -4.12 5.43 -20.45
N GLU A 204 -4.85 5.90 -19.44
CA GLU A 204 -5.88 6.94 -19.59
C GLU A 204 -5.32 8.24 -20.19
N GLN A 205 -4.06 8.57 -19.91
CA GLN A 205 -3.41 9.80 -20.38
C GLN A 205 -2.66 9.63 -21.72
N CYS A 206 -2.35 8.41 -22.15
CA CYS A 206 -1.51 8.16 -23.32
C CYS A 206 -2.04 8.79 -24.61
N LEU A 207 -3.32 8.59 -24.91
CA LEU A 207 -3.91 9.11 -26.15
C LEU A 207 -3.98 10.64 -26.19
N ARG A 208 -4.04 11.28 -25.01
CA ARG A 208 -4.06 12.74 -24.88
C ARG A 208 -2.68 13.36 -25.11
N HIS A 209 -1.63 12.74 -24.59
CA HIS A 209 -0.27 13.31 -24.60
C HIS A 209 0.60 12.83 -25.77
N PHE A 210 0.24 11.72 -26.40
CA PHE A 210 0.93 11.18 -27.59
C PHE A 210 -0.06 11.03 -28.76
N PRO A 211 -0.61 12.14 -29.29
CA PRO A 211 -1.52 12.10 -30.42
C PRO A 211 -0.82 11.58 -31.69
N ALA A 212 -1.61 11.16 -32.68
CA ALA A 212 -1.10 10.67 -33.95
C ALA A 212 -0.30 11.77 -34.67
N GLU A 213 1.01 11.56 -34.80
CA GLU A 213 1.91 12.46 -35.53
C GLU A 213 2.40 11.78 -36.80
N LYS A 214 2.17 12.43 -37.96
CA LYS A 214 2.51 11.89 -39.30
C LYS A 214 4.02 11.70 -39.52
N THR A 215 4.84 12.32 -38.68
CA THR A 215 6.31 12.31 -38.69
C THR A 215 6.91 11.26 -37.74
N ALA A 216 6.08 10.51 -37.01
CA ALA A 216 6.57 9.48 -36.10
C ALA A 216 7.29 8.33 -36.86
N PRO A 217 8.43 7.83 -36.38
CA PRO A 217 9.12 6.69 -37.00
C PRO A 217 8.21 5.45 -36.98
N GLY A 218 7.78 4.97 -38.15
CA GLY A 218 6.80 3.87 -38.23
C GLY A 218 6.27 3.50 -39.62
N GLY A 219 6.42 4.39 -40.62
CA GLY A 219 6.29 4.06 -42.05
C GLY A 219 4.89 3.65 -42.53
N ALA A 220 4.30 4.48 -43.41
CA ALA A 220 3.13 4.25 -44.28
C ALA A 220 1.80 3.78 -43.66
N ASN A 221 1.79 2.99 -42.58
CA ASN A 221 0.60 2.58 -41.82
C ASN A 221 0.72 3.13 -40.40
N GLU A 222 -0.22 3.98 -40.00
CA GLU A 222 -0.23 4.72 -38.74
C GLU A 222 -0.35 3.79 -37.51
N ILE A 223 0.72 3.12 -37.08
CA ILE A 223 0.82 2.66 -35.69
C ILE A 223 1.13 3.90 -34.85
N VAL A 224 0.07 4.59 -34.43
CA VAL A 224 0.11 5.72 -33.51
C VAL A 224 0.82 5.28 -32.24
N GLY A 225 2.02 5.80 -31.96
CA GLY A 225 2.80 5.41 -30.78
C GLY A 225 2.02 5.50 -29.47
N GLY A 226 1.08 6.45 -29.35
CA GLY A 226 0.16 6.55 -28.22
C GLY A 226 -0.82 5.38 -28.08
N VAL A 227 -1.29 4.80 -29.18
CA VAL A 227 -2.18 3.63 -29.18
C VAL A 227 -1.40 2.36 -28.81
N ALA A 228 -0.19 2.20 -29.35
CA ALA A 228 0.69 1.10 -28.96
C ALA A 228 1.01 1.15 -27.45
N LEU A 229 1.40 2.32 -26.96
CA LEU A 229 1.69 2.53 -25.54
C LEU A 229 0.46 2.29 -24.66
N TYR A 230 -0.73 2.74 -25.10
CA TYR A 230 -2.00 2.46 -24.44
C TYR A 230 -2.22 0.96 -24.22
N TYR A 231 -2.09 0.13 -25.26
CA TYR A 231 -2.31 -1.31 -25.13
C TYR A 231 -1.23 -2.02 -24.30
N ILE A 232 0.02 -1.56 -24.37
CA ILE A 232 1.10 -2.06 -23.52
C ILE A 232 0.78 -1.81 -22.05
N LEU A 233 0.41 -0.57 -21.70
CA LEU A 233 0.08 -0.19 -20.33
C LEU A 233 -1.19 -0.86 -19.84
N LEU A 234 -2.22 -0.99 -20.67
CA LEU A 234 -3.44 -1.73 -20.35
C LEU A 234 -3.12 -3.21 -20.03
N THR A 235 -2.25 -3.84 -20.83
CA THR A 235 -1.84 -5.24 -20.62
C THR A 235 -1.05 -5.39 -19.32
N LEU A 236 -0.10 -4.48 -19.04
CA LEU A 236 0.65 -4.46 -17.78
C LEU A 236 -0.30 -4.25 -16.59
N SER A 237 -1.23 -3.31 -16.70
CA SER A 237 -2.25 -3.07 -15.68
C SER A 237 -3.05 -4.34 -15.38
N LEU A 238 -3.52 -5.05 -16.41
CA LEU A 238 -4.30 -6.27 -16.24
C LEU A 238 -3.48 -7.40 -15.59
N MET A 239 -2.20 -7.55 -15.98
CA MET A 239 -1.29 -8.55 -15.40
C MET A 239 -1.09 -8.32 -13.90
N PHE A 240 -0.77 -7.07 -13.49
CA PHE A 240 -0.57 -6.73 -12.09
C PHE A 240 -1.88 -6.74 -11.29
N TRP A 241 -3.01 -6.38 -11.91
CA TRP A 241 -4.34 -6.51 -11.30
C TRP A 241 -4.67 -7.98 -11.01
N GLY A 242 -4.38 -8.90 -11.94
CA GLY A 242 -4.57 -10.33 -11.75
C GLY A 242 -3.72 -10.91 -10.61
N LEU A 243 -2.44 -10.49 -10.51
CA LEU A 243 -1.57 -10.87 -9.39
C LEU A 243 -2.09 -10.33 -8.05
N SER A 244 -2.57 -9.09 -8.03
CA SER A 244 -3.19 -8.48 -6.85
C SER A 244 -4.46 -9.23 -6.44
N LEU A 245 -5.32 -9.59 -7.38
CA LEU A 245 -6.53 -10.37 -7.12
C LEU A 245 -6.19 -11.73 -6.48
N TRP A 246 -5.19 -12.43 -6.99
CA TRP A 246 -4.77 -13.71 -6.43
C TRP A 246 -4.30 -13.58 -4.97
N LEU A 247 -3.45 -12.59 -4.66
CA LEU A 247 -2.99 -12.31 -3.29
C LEU A 247 -4.14 -11.87 -2.38
N PHE A 248 -5.07 -11.09 -2.92
CA PHE A 248 -6.27 -10.64 -2.21
C PHE A 248 -7.12 -11.83 -1.81
N LEU A 249 -7.43 -12.74 -2.74
CA LEU A 249 -8.24 -13.94 -2.46
C LEU A 249 -7.60 -14.82 -1.38
N ILE A 250 -6.29 -15.06 -1.44
CA ILE A 250 -5.58 -15.82 -0.40
C ILE A 250 -5.69 -15.14 0.97
N SER A 251 -5.49 -13.82 1.01
CA SER A 251 -5.56 -13.03 2.24
C SER A 251 -6.98 -13.01 2.83
N THR A 252 -7.99 -12.88 1.98
CA THR A 252 -9.41 -12.90 2.34
C THR A 252 -9.82 -14.27 2.89
N CYS A 253 -9.55 -15.36 2.18
CA CYS A 253 -9.88 -16.71 2.64
C CYS A 253 -9.18 -17.04 3.98
N SER A 254 -7.90 -16.67 4.12
CA SER A 254 -7.14 -16.85 5.36
C SER A 254 -7.76 -16.07 6.54
N THR A 255 -8.13 -14.81 6.30
CA THR A 255 -8.71 -13.93 7.32
C THR A 255 -10.12 -14.34 7.71
N LEU A 256 -10.97 -14.73 6.75
CA LEU A 256 -12.31 -15.25 7.01
C LEU A 256 -12.27 -16.53 7.85
N GLY A 257 -11.33 -17.43 7.56
CA GLY A 257 -11.10 -18.63 8.38
C GLY A 257 -10.56 -18.35 9.79
N ALA A 258 -10.30 -17.09 10.14
CA ALA A 258 -9.90 -16.64 11.48
C ALA A 258 -10.94 -15.75 12.16
N LEU A 259 -12.00 -15.32 11.45
CA LEU A 259 -12.89 -14.24 11.89
C LEU A 259 -13.56 -14.52 13.24
N GLY A 260 -14.00 -15.76 13.48
CA GLY A 260 -14.60 -16.18 14.74
C GLY A 260 -13.64 -16.38 15.92
N GLN A 261 -12.33 -16.25 15.69
CA GLN A 261 -11.28 -16.45 16.69
C GLN A 261 -10.42 -15.19 16.89
N LEU A 262 -10.71 -14.11 16.15
CA LEU A 262 -10.09 -12.80 16.34
C LEU A 262 -10.71 -12.14 17.57
N GLY A 263 -9.94 -12.07 18.67
CA GLY A 263 -10.35 -11.27 19.82
C GLY A 263 -10.51 -9.79 19.44
N VAL A 264 -11.48 -9.09 20.04
CA VAL A 264 -11.76 -7.65 19.82
C VAL A 264 -10.53 -6.75 20.10
N GLY A 265 -9.50 -7.29 20.74
CA GLY A 265 -8.23 -6.63 21.08
C GLY A 265 -7.19 -6.50 19.95
N VAL A 266 -7.49 -6.84 18.69
CA VAL A 266 -6.55 -6.59 17.57
C VAL A 266 -6.62 -5.12 17.08
N GLN A 267 -6.82 -4.17 17.99
CA GLN A 267 -6.77 -2.72 17.72
C GLN A 267 -5.32 -2.22 17.66
N ARG A 268 -4.48 -2.87 16.85
CA ARG A 268 -3.13 -2.41 16.59
C ARG A 268 -3.13 -1.58 15.33
N LEU A 269 -2.30 -0.54 15.29
CA LEU A 269 -1.96 0.31 14.14
C LEU A 269 -1.69 -0.47 12.84
N GLN A 270 -1.39 -1.77 12.97
CA GLN A 270 -1.24 -2.76 11.91
C GLN A 270 -2.51 -2.98 11.06
N LEU A 271 -3.72 -2.66 11.55
CA LEU A 271 -4.95 -2.79 10.74
C LEU A 271 -5.00 -1.80 9.57
N PHE A 272 -4.33 -0.64 9.66
CA PHE A 272 -4.16 0.24 8.50
C PHE A 272 -3.33 -0.41 7.38
N ALA A 273 -2.47 -1.37 7.73
CA ALA A 273 -1.73 -2.15 6.75
C ALA A 273 -2.60 -3.15 5.97
N LEU A 274 -3.87 -3.35 6.37
CA LEU A 274 -4.89 -4.04 5.57
C LEU A 274 -5.61 -3.06 4.64
N ILE A 275 -5.95 -1.88 5.13
CA ILE A 275 -6.77 -0.90 4.40
C ILE A 275 -6.02 -0.36 3.18
N PHE A 276 -4.79 0.12 3.36
CA PHE A 276 -4.07 0.81 2.28
C PHE A 276 -3.77 -0.07 1.04
N PRO A 277 -3.32 -1.33 1.18
CA PRO A 277 -3.19 -2.22 0.02
C PRO A 277 -4.50 -2.39 -0.76
N ASN A 278 -5.62 -2.51 -0.03
CA ASN A 278 -6.93 -2.70 -0.62
C ASN A 278 -7.48 -1.41 -1.25
N VAL A 279 -7.11 -0.22 -0.76
CA VAL A 279 -7.33 1.06 -1.47
C VAL A 279 -6.72 0.98 -2.87
N GLY A 280 -5.43 0.60 -2.96
CA GLY A 280 -4.74 0.52 -4.25
C GLY A 280 -5.45 -0.44 -5.19
N PHE A 281 -5.96 -1.56 -4.67
CA PHE A 281 -6.68 -2.55 -5.47
C PHE A 281 -8.06 -2.06 -5.91
N ALA A 282 -8.80 -1.35 -5.04
CA ALA A 282 -10.07 -0.72 -5.38
C ALA A 282 -9.88 0.33 -6.49
N LEU A 283 -8.93 1.26 -6.33
CA LEU A 283 -8.60 2.27 -7.33
C LEU A 283 -8.17 1.64 -8.66
N ALA A 284 -7.27 0.65 -8.64
CA ALA A 284 -6.86 -0.06 -9.86
C ALA A 284 -8.05 -0.68 -10.58
N THR A 285 -9.01 -1.24 -9.83
CA THR A 285 -10.23 -1.83 -10.41
C THR A 285 -11.17 -0.76 -10.99
N ILE A 286 -11.30 0.40 -10.34
CA ILE A 286 -12.09 1.54 -10.85
C ILE A 286 -11.53 2.01 -12.20
N HIS A 287 -10.23 2.29 -12.27
CA HIS A 287 -9.59 2.78 -13.50
C HIS A 287 -9.57 1.71 -14.60
N LEU A 288 -9.35 0.45 -14.25
CA LEU A 288 -9.44 -0.64 -15.22
C LEU A 288 -10.87 -0.80 -15.77
N SER A 289 -11.89 -0.63 -14.92
CA SER A 289 -13.30 -0.59 -15.35
C SER A 289 -13.54 0.56 -16.35
N ARG A 290 -13.00 1.76 -16.10
CA ARG A 290 -13.07 2.91 -17.02
C ARG A 290 -12.41 2.61 -18.37
N LEU A 291 -11.21 2.05 -18.36
CA LEU A 291 -10.46 1.69 -19.58
C LEU A 291 -11.19 0.66 -20.46
N PHE A 292 -11.96 -0.26 -19.85
CA PHE A 292 -12.78 -1.24 -20.57
C PHE A 292 -14.19 -0.74 -20.93
N GLY A 293 -14.54 0.52 -20.62
CA GLY A 293 -15.87 1.06 -20.91
C GLY A 293 -16.97 0.56 -19.96
N HIS A 294 -16.64 0.38 -18.68
CA HIS A 294 -17.54 -0.03 -17.60
C HIS A 294 -18.28 -1.37 -17.80
N PRO A 295 -17.56 -2.48 -18.05
CA PRO A 295 -18.21 -3.79 -18.07
C PRO A 295 -18.80 -4.09 -16.69
N LYS A 296 -20.03 -4.62 -16.67
CA LYS A 296 -20.82 -4.85 -15.45
C LYS A 296 -20.03 -5.56 -14.34
N VAL A 297 -19.23 -6.56 -14.71
CA VAL A 297 -18.43 -7.34 -13.75
C VAL A 297 -17.40 -6.45 -13.04
N LEU A 298 -16.55 -5.72 -13.78
CA LEU A 298 -15.56 -4.84 -13.14
C LEU A 298 -16.20 -3.68 -12.39
N ALA A 299 -17.32 -3.13 -12.90
CA ALA A 299 -18.06 -2.09 -12.20
C ALA A 299 -18.51 -2.57 -10.82
N ILE A 300 -19.24 -3.69 -10.75
CA ILE A 300 -19.70 -4.27 -9.48
C ILE A 300 -18.51 -4.63 -8.58
N THR A 301 -17.45 -5.24 -9.12
CA THR A 301 -16.25 -5.57 -8.33
C THR A 301 -15.61 -4.31 -7.74
N SER A 302 -15.47 -3.24 -8.52
CA SER A 302 -14.90 -1.98 -8.04
C SER A 302 -15.74 -1.34 -6.93
N GLU A 303 -17.07 -1.39 -7.04
CA GLU A 303 -17.99 -0.87 -6.02
C GLU A 303 -17.89 -1.67 -4.71
N VAL A 304 -17.91 -3.00 -4.80
CA VAL A 304 -17.79 -3.89 -3.63
C VAL A 304 -16.46 -3.68 -2.91
N LEU A 305 -15.34 -3.61 -3.65
CA LEU A 305 -14.03 -3.34 -3.08
C LEU A 305 -13.96 -1.97 -2.41
N SER A 306 -14.56 -0.95 -3.04
CA SER A 306 -14.59 0.42 -2.49
C SER A 306 -15.38 0.47 -1.18
N LEU A 307 -16.57 -0.13 -1.14
CA LEU A 307 -17.41 -0.18 0.06
C LEU A 307 -16.73 -0.96 1.19
N MET A 308 -16.08 -2.07 0.88
CA MET A 308 -15.29 -2.84 1.85
C MET A 308 -14.18 -1.98 2.47
N VAL A 309 -13.38 -1.30 1.66
CA VAL A 309 -12.28 -0.46 2.12
C VAL A 309 -12.77 0.72 2.97
N ILE A 310 -13.86 1.38 2.55
CA ILE A 310 -14.49 2.46 3.32
C ILE A 310 -15.01 1.94 4.66
N GLY A 311 -15.66 0.77 4.67
CA GLY A 311 -16.17 0.12 5.88
C GLY A 311 -15.06 -0.27 6.85
N ASP A 312 -14.01 -0.93 6.38
CA ASP A 312 -12.84 -1.31 7.18
C ASP A 312 -12.17 -0.08 7.79
N TRP A 313 -12.01 0.99 7.01
CA TRP A 313 -11.47 2.25 7.48
C TRP A 313 -12.35 2.89 8.57
N ALA A 314 -13.65 2.95 8.37
CA ALA A 314 -14.58 3.50 9.36
C ALA A 314 -14.53 2.73 10.68
N ILE A 315 -14.49 1.39 10.63
CA ILE A 315 -14.35 0.54 11.82
C ILE A 315 -13.05 0.86 12.56
N VAL A 316 -11.93 0.96 11.86
CA VAL A 316 -10.62 1.24 12.49
C VAL A 316 -10.58 2.64 13.08
N VAL A 317 -11.09 3.66 12.40
CA VAL A 317 -11.14 5.04 12.90
C VAL A 317 -12.03 5.13 14.14
N LEU A 318 -13.23 4.54 14.11
CA LEU A 318 -14.13 4.52 15.26
C LEU A 318 -13.50 3.79 16.46
N ALA A 319 -12.79 2.68 16.22
CA ALA A 319 -12.06 1.97 17.26
C ALA A 319 -10.95 2.81 17.88
N ILE A 320 -10.21 3.59 17.08
CA ILE A 320 -9.17 4.51 17.57
C ILE A 320 -9.80 5.64 18.38
N CYS A 321 -10.86 6.28 17.87
CA CYS A 321 -11.58 7.32 18.59
C CYS A 321 -12.08 6.82 19.95
N TYR A 322 -12.71 5.63 19.98
CA TYR A 322 -13.12 4.99 21.22
C TYR A 322 -11.93 4.70 22.15
N GLY A 323 -10.81 4.20 21.62
CA GLY A 323 -9.60 3.91 22.38
C GLY A 323 -8.94 5.16 23.00
N VAL A 324 -8.99 6.29 22.31
CA VAL A 324 -8.53 7.60 22.81
C VAL A 324 -9.47 8.12 23.89
N LEU A 325 -10.79 8.15 23.62
CA LEU A 325 -11.81 8.65 24.55
C LEU A 325 -11.88 7.82 25.84
N SER A 326 -11.67 6.51 25.76
CA SER A 326 -11.62 5.61 26.91
C SER A 326 -10.27 5.62 27.65
N GLY A 327 -9.27 6.39 27.18
CA GLY A 327 -7.93 6.47 27.76
C GLY A 327 -7.08 5.20 27.61
N ARG A 328 -7.56 4.18 26.87
CA ARG A 328 -6.88 2.88 26.70
C ARG A 328 -5.62 2.98 25.84
N ILE A 329 -5.61 3.88 24.86
CA ILE A 329 -4.44 4.11 23.99
C ILE A 329 -3.32 4.86 24.73
N ILE A 330 -3.67 5.79 25.62
CA ILE A 330 -2.67 6.60 26.36
C ILE A 330 -2.01 5.78 27.48
N ARG A 331 -2.73 4.82 28.09
CA ARG A 331 -2.23 3.99 29.19
C ARG A 331 -1.35 2.80 28.78
N THR A 332 -1.22 2.53 27.47
CA THR A 332 -0.50 1.35 26.95
C THR A 332 0.78 1.70 26.17
N VAL A 333 1.20 2.97 26.17
CA VAL A 333 2.44 3.46 25.57
C VAL A 333 3.53 3.64 26.61
#